data_AF-A0A199V232-F1
#
_entry.id   AF-A0A199V232-F1
#
_cell.length_a   1.000
_cell.length_b   1.000
_cell.length_c   1.000
_cell.angle_alpha   90.00
_cell.angle_beta   90.00
_cell.angle_gamma   90.00
#
_symmetry.space_group_name_H-M   'P 1'
#
loop_
_entity.id
_entity.type
_entity.pdbx_description
1 polymer ?
#
loop_
_entity_poly.entity_id
_entity_poly.type
_entity_poly.pdbx_seq_one_letter_code
_entity_poly.pdbx_strand_id
1 'polypeptide(L)'
;GQSETLSLEAKDAASGVYRRLQLGSKLSQVVNNKEDTFALFELFRNEGYLLAEKQGRFHVVLKEGSSPEDMLKSLFHANYMYWLEKNVGIEPRSVAEECSPGGRLYISLDYVRREFSHFKHDGKQSGWFTDGLIARSLPNRIRPGYAVSA
;
A
#
# COMPACT_ATOMS: atom_id res chain seq x y z
N GLY A 1 -9.78 25.66 -14.73
CA GLY A 1 -8.81 24.56 -14.86
C GLY A 1 -9.58 23.27 -14.95
N GLN A 2 -9.23 22.38 -15.87
CA GLN A 2 -9.90 21.08 -16.00
C GLN A 2 -9.89 20.38 -14.63
N SER A 3 -11.06 19.95 -14.17
CA SER A 3 -11.18 19.03 -13.05
C SER A 3 -10.56 17.72 -13.53
N GLU A 4 -9.27 17.54 -13.32
CA GLU A 4 -8.57 16.28 -13.60
C GLU A 4 -9.20 15.20 -12.74
N THR A 5 -10.20 14.58 -13.34
CA THR A 5 -10.88 13.43 -12.80
C THR A 5 -9.97 12.25 -13.06
N LEU A 6 -9.75 11.40 -12.07
CA LEU A 6 -8.94 10.19 -12.23
C LEU A 6 -9.32 9.44 -13.51
N SER A 7 -8.31 8.95 -14.24
CA SER A 7 -8.53 8.15 -15.45
C SER A 7 -9.37 6.91 -15.13
N LEU A 8 -10.00 6.32 -16.15
CA LEU A 8 -10.81 5.11 -15.97
C LEU A 8 -9.94 3.96 -15.44
N GLU A 9 -8.72 3.82 -15.97
CA GLU A 9 -7.74 2.83 -15.57
C GLU A 9 -7.36 2.98 -14.10
N ALA A 10 -7.15 4.23 -13.63
CA ALA A 10 -6.84 4.51 -12.23
C ALA A 10 -8.01 4.13 -11.30
N LYS A 11 -9.26 4.42 -11.72
CA LYS A 11 -10.46 4.03 -10.97
C LYS A 11 -10.63 2.51 -10.89
N ASP A 12 -10.40 1.82 -12.00
CA ASP A 12 -10.51 0.36 -12.09
C ASP A 12 -9.41 -0.32 -11.26
N ALA A 13 -8.18 0.19 -11.31
CA ALA A 13 -7.09 -0.30 -10.47
C ALA A 13 -7.40 -0.10 -8.97
N ALA A 14 -7.90 1.08 -8.58
CA ALA A 14 -8.30 1.35 -7.20
C ALA A 14 -9.43 0.41 -6.73
N SER A 15 -10.43 0.17 -7.58
CA SER A 15 -11.52 -0.79 -7.32
C SER A 15 -10.98 -2.22 -7.18
N GLY A 16 -10.04 -2.62 -8.04
CA GLY A 16 -9.39 -3.93 -7.98
C GLY A 16 -8.60 -4.15 -6.69
N VAL A 17 -7.80 -3.18 -6.28
CA VAL A 17 -7.07 -3.21 -5.00
C VAL A 17 -8.04 -3.25 -3.83
N TYR A 18 -9.05 -2.37 -3.82
CA TYR A 18 -10.03 -2.30 -2.75
C TYR A 18 -10.75 -3.63 -2.50
N ARG A 19 -11.15 -4.34 -3.56
CA ARG A 19 -11.84 -5.64 -3.45
C ARG A 19 -10.94 -6.76 -2.94
N ARG A 20 -9.63 -6.66 -3.14
CA ARG A 20 -8.64 -7.70 -2.79
C ARG A 20 -7.95 -7.42 -1.45
N LEU A 21 -8.00 -6.19 -0.97
CA LEU A 21 -7.35 -5.78 0.26
C LEU A 21 -8.11 -6.27 1.50
N GLN A 22 -7.39 -6.82 2.47
CA GLN A 22 -7.90 -7.16 3.78
C GLN A 22 -7.01 -6.62 4.90
N LEU A 23 -7.35 -5.42 5.36
CA LEU A 23 -6.69 -4.72 6.46
C LEU A 23 -7.11 -5.30 7.82
N GLY A 24 -6.14 -5.53 8.73
CA GLY A 24 -6.41 -6.10 10.05
C GLY A 24 -6.59 -7.61 10.04
N SER A 25 -5.94 -8.30 9.11
CA SER A 25 -5.90 -9.76 9.08
C SER A 25 -5.13 -10.31 10.29
N LYS A 26 -5.51 -11.49 10.77
CA LYS A 26 -4.73 -12.25 11.75
C LYS A 26 -3.58 -12.97 11.06
N LEU A 27 -2.43 -13.07 11.71
CA LEU A 27 -1.29 -13.81 11.17
C LEU A 27 -1.64 -15.26 10.78
N SER A 28 -2.46 -15.94 11.58
CA SER A 28 -2.93 -17.31 11.31
C SER A 28 -3.82 -17.44 10.07
N GLN A 29 -4.37 -16.34 9.55
CA GLN A 29 -5.10 -16.35 8.28
C GLN A 29 -4.12 -16.34 7.09
N VAL A 30 -2.90 -15.87 7.31
CA VAL A 30 -1.92 -15.62 6.25
C VAL A 30 -0.93 -16.78 6.14
N VAL A 31 -0.29 -17.15 7.24
CA VAL A 31 0.75 -18.19 7.27
C VAL A 31 0.30 -19.44 8.02
N ASN A 32 0.71 -20.60 7.50
CA ASN A 32 0.32 -21.91 8.04
C ASN A 32 1.51 -22.69 8.62
N ASN A 33 2.74 -22.20 8.43
CA ASN A 33 3.95 -22.87 8.88
C ASN A 33 4.93 -21.87 9.51
N LYS A 34 5.91 -22.43 10.23
CA LYS A 34 6.91 -21.66 10.96
C LYS A 34 7.84 -20.90 10.00
N GLU A 35 8.26 -21.53 8.91
CA GLU A 35 9.20 -20.95 7.95
C GLU A 35 8.68 -19.64 7.33
N ASP A 36 7.46 -19.64 6.79
CA ASP A 36 6.79 -18.46 6.25
C ASP A 36 6.62 -17.36 7.30
N THR A 37 6.32 -17.77 8.53
CA THR A 37 6.20 -16.83 9.65
C THR A 37 7.54 -16.11 9.89
N PHE A 38 8.64 -16.85 10.02
CA PHE A 38 9.96 -16.29 10.21
C PHE A 38 10.37 -15.39 9.04
N ALA A 39 10.14 -15.83 7.80
CA ALA A 39 10.48 -15.05 6.61
C ALA A 39 9.75 -13.68 6.57
N LEU A 40 8.46 -13.64 6.88
CA LEU A 40 7.70 -12.39 6.98
C LEU A 40 8.24 -11.48 8.08
N PHE A 41 8.48 -12.02 9.28
CA PHE A 41 8.99 -11.22 10.39
C PHE A 41 10.37 -10.64 10.11
N GLU A 42 11.26 -11.42 9.47
CA GLU A 42 12.59 -10.94 9.08
C GLU A 42 12.52 -9.85 8.02
N LEU A 43 11.73 -10.03 6.95
CA LEU A 43 11.63 -9.03 5.89
C LEU A 43 11.03 -7.70 6.40
N PHE A 44 9.95 -7.80 7.18
CA PHE A 44 9.21 -6.65 7.70
C PHE A 44 9.67 -6.20 9.08
N ARG A 45 10.84 -6.62 9.58
CA ARG A 45 11.32 -6.33 10.95
C ARG A 45 11.20 -4.87 11.39
N ASN A 46 11.41 -3.93 10.46
CA ASN A 46 11.41 -2.49 10.71
C ASN A 46 10.11 -1.77 10.30
N GLU A 47 9.06 -2.51 9.95
CA GLU A 47 7.76 -1.97 9.53
C GLU A 47 6.70 -2.19 10.61
N GLY A 48 5.70 -1.31 10.75
CA GLY A 48 4.57 -1.48 11.67
C GLY A 48 3.48 -2.47 11.19
N TYR A 49 3.72 -3.17 10.08
CA TYR A 49 2.77 -4.12 9.49
C TYR A 49 3.51 -5.30 8.83
N LEU A 50 2.75 -6.35 8.50
CA LEU A 50 3.15 -7.42 7.59
C LEU A 50 2.18 -7.42 6.40
N LEU A 51 2.66 -7.85 5.24
CA LEU A 51 1.84 -8.01 4.04
C LEU A 51 2.14 -9.38 3.41
N ALA A 52 1.10 -10.09 2.99
CA ALA A 52 1.26 -11.21 2.07
C ALA A 52 0.04 -11.36 1.17
N GLU A 53 0.21 -12.06 0.06
CA GLU A 53 -0.88 -12.44 -0.83
C GLU A 53 -1.31 -13.88 -0.53
N LYS A 54 -2.62 -14.11 -0.43
CA LYS A 54 -3.20 -15.45 -0.29
C LYS A 54 -4.54 -15.51 -1.01
N GLN A 55 -4.71 -16.48 -1.90
CA GLN A 55 -5.98 -16.73 -2.62
C GLN A 55 -6.52 -15.48 -3.35
N GLY A 56 -5.63 -14.72 -3.97
CA GLY A 56 -5.93 -13.50 -4.70
C GLY A 56 -6.20 -12.29 -3.79
N ARG A 57 -5.92 -12.36 -2.49
CA ARG A 57 -6.16 -11.26 -1.54
C ARG A 57 -4.88 -10.78 -0.89
N PHE A 58 -4.76 -9.47 -0.72
CA PHE A 58 -3.67 -8.83 0.00
C PHE A 58 -4.03 -8.70 1.48
N HIS A 59 -3.43 -9.53 2.31
CA HIS A 59 -3.65 -9.54 3.74
C HIS A 59 -2.64 -8.63 4.44
N VAL A 60 -3.12 -7.58 5.09
CA VAL A 60 -2.31 -6.72 5.94
C VAL A 60 -2.54 -7.12 7.40
N VAL A 61 -1.48 -7.55 8.06
CA VAL A 61 -1.46 -7.80 9.52
C VAL A 61 -0.82 -6.58 10.18
N LEU A 62 -1.56 -5.90 11.05
CA LEU A 62 -1.04 -4.76 11.80
C LEU A 62 -0.27 -5.27 13.02
N LYS A 63 0.94 -4.74 13.24
CA LYS A 63 1.69 -5.03 14.46
C LYS A 63 1.12 -4.18 15.61
N GLU A 64 1.35 -4.64 16.83
CA GLU A 64 1.04 -3.83 18.01
C GLU A 64 1.79 -2.49 17.94
N GLY A 65 1.08 -1.39 18.22
CA GLY A 65 1.63 -0.04 18.11
C GLY A 65 1.68 0.54 16.69
N SER A 66 1.08 -0.13 15.68
CA SER A 66 1.03 0.42 14.32
C SER A 66 0.40 1.81 14.28
N SER A 67 1.10 2.77 13.68
CA SER A 67 0.61 4.13 13.50
C SER A 67 -0.35 4.24 12.30
N PRO A 68 -1.15 5.32 12.21
CA PRO A 68 -1.90 5.61 10.98
C PRO A 68 -1.03 5.69 9.73
N GLU A 69 0.23 6.11 9.87
CA GLU A 69 1.21 6.12 8.78
C GLU A 69 1.58 4.71 8.34
N ASP A 70 1.80 3.77 9.27
CA ASP A 70 2.05 2.36 8.93
C ASP A 70 0.88 1.75 8.17
N MET A 71 -0.35 2.11 8.56
CA MET A 71 -1.55 1.66 7.86
C MET A 71 -1.60 2.26 6.44
N LEU A 72 -1.33 3.56 6.26
CA LEU A 72 -1.26 4.17 4.93
C LEU A 72 -0.15 3.56 4.07
N LYS A 73 1.02 3.31 4.66
CA LYS A 73 2.15 2.64 4.01
C LYS A 73 1.79 1.23 3.55
N SER A 74 1.00 0.50 4.34
CA SER A 74 0.50 -0.82 3.95
C SER A 74 -0.43 -0.78 2.73
N LEU A 75 -1.26 0.27 2.61
CA LEU A 75 -2.12 0.49 1.44
C LEU A 75 -1.30 0.82 0.20
N PHE A 76 -0.32 1.71 0.35
CA PHE A 76 0.63 2.04 -0.72
C PHE A 76 1.38 0.79 -1.19
N HIS A 77 1.79 -0.07 -0.26
CA HIS A 77 2.44 -1.35 -0.56
C HIS A 77 1.49 -2.31 -1.31
N ALA A 78 0.26 -2.50 -0.85
CA ALA A 78 -0.71 -3.36 -1.54
C ALA A 78 -1.04 -2.85 -2.96
N ASN A 79 -1.08 -1.53 -3.17
CA ASN A 79 -1.24 -0.94 -4.49
C ASN A 79 -0.06 -1.28 -5.41
N TYR A 80 1.17 -1.20 -4.91
CA TYR A 80 2.35 -1.57 -5.69
C TYR A 80 2.42 -3.07 -5.99
N MET A 81 2.02 -3.93 -5.04
CA MET A 81 1.88 -5.37 -5.28
C MET A 81 0.90 -5.67 -6.42
N TYR A 82 -0.26 -5.01 -6.42
CA TYR A 82 -1.22 -5.11 -7.53
C TYR A 82 -0.61 -4.67 -8.87
N TRP A 83 0.17 -3.58 -8.86
CA TRP A 83 0.86 -3.11 -10.06
C TRP A 83 1.88 -4.12 -10.57
N LEU A 84 2.68 -4.74 -9.69
CA LEU A 84 3.65 -5.79 -10.06
C LEU A 84 2.96 -6.98 -10.73
N GLU A 85 1.85 -7.45 -10.15
CA GLU A 85 1.08 -8.56 -10.74
C GLU A 85 0.56 -8.23 -12.14
N LYS A 86 0.09 -7.00 -12.37
CA LYS A 86 -0.50 -6.60 -13.65
C LYS A 86 0.52 -6.31 -14.74
N ASN A 87 1.72 -5.87 -14.38
CA ASN A 87 2.68 -5.32 -15.33
C ASN A 87 3.98 -6.12 -15.46
N VAL A 88 4.35 -6.92 -14.46
CA VAL A 88 5.66 -7.61 -14.41
C VAL A 88 5.52 -9.13 -14.54
N GLY A 89 4.31 -9.68 -14.43
CA GLY A 89 4.05 -11.11 -14.72
C GLY A 89 4.80 -12.08 -13.81
N ILE A 90 5.18 -11.65 -12.60
CA ILE A 90 5.82 -12.52 -11.62
C ILE A 90 4.73 -13.36 -10.95
N GLU A 91 4.77 -14.66 -11.20
CA GLU A 91 3.84 -15.63 -10.63
C GLU A 91 3.95 -15.68 -9.09
N PRO A 92 2.82 -15.87 -8.38
CA PRO A 92 2.82 -16.12 -6.95
C PRO A 92 3.65 -17.35 -6.57
N ARG A 93 4.41 -17.21 -5.49
CA ARG A 93 5.26 -18.27 -4.92
C ARG A 93 4.89 -18.51 -3.46
N SER A 94 5.61 -19.42 -2.80
CA SER A 94 5.49 -19.53 -1.35
C SER A 94 5.88 -18.22 -0.66
N VAL A 95 5.36 -17.97 0.54
CA VAL A 95 5.64 -16.72 1.27
C VAL A 95 7.14 -16.57 1.53
N ALA A 96 7.84 -17.64 1.92
CA ALA A 96 9.29 -17.65 2.10
C ALA A 96 10.07 -17.24 0.82
N GLU A 97 9.65 -17.75 -0.35
CA GLU A 97 10.26 -17.38 -1.63
C GLU A 97 9.95 -15.92 -2.01
N GLU A 98 8.74 -15.43 -1.73
CA GLU A 98 8.41 -14.02 -1.96
C GLU A 98 9.20 -13.07 -1.05
N CYS A 99 9.56 -13.52 0.15
CA CYS A 99 10.36 -12.75 1.09
C CYS A 99 11.87 -12.77 0.77
N SER A 100 12.32 -13.74 -0.02
CA SER A 100 13.72 -13.89 -0.40
C SER A 100 14.14 -12.85 -1.45
N PRO A 101 15.45 -12.55 -1.61
CA PRO A 101 15.93 -11.63 -2.65
C PRO A 101 15.39 -12.00 -4.04
N GLY A 102 14.78 -11.03 -4.72
CA GLY A 102 14.13 -11.23 -6.03
C GLY A 102 12.67 -11.73 -5.95
N GLY A 103 12.17 -12.05 -4.75
CA GLY A 103 10.76 -12.31 -4.51
C GLY A 103 9.92 -11.04 -4.56
N ARG A 104 8.61 -11.20 -4.82
CA ARG A 104 7.70 -10.05 -4.99
C ARG A 104 7.62 -9.16 -3.76
N LEU A 105 7.44 -9.76 -2.57
CA LEU A 105 7.40 -9.03 -1.30
C LEU A 105 8.71 -8.32 -0.98
N TYR A 106 9.85 -8.94 -1.32
CA TYR A 106 11.16 -8.31 -1.18
C TYR A 106 11.28 -7.05 -2.06
N ILE A 107 10.98 -7.18 -3.36
CA ILE A 107 11.06 -6.10 -4.35
C ILE A 107 10.09 -4.97 -3.99
N SER A 108 8.85 -5.32 -3.62
CA SER A 108 7.82 -4.35 -3.30
C SER A 108 8.14 -3.59 -2.01
N LEU A 109 8.71 -4.26 -0.99
CA LEU A 109 9.10 -3.57 0.24
C LEU A 109 10.28 -2.61 0.02
N ASP A 110 11.26 -3.01 -0.81
CA ASP A 110 12.37 -2.13 -1.19
C ASP A 110 11.87 -0.86 -1.92
N TYR A 111 10.95 -1.03 -2.88
CA TYR A 111 10.29 0.09 -3.54
C TYR A 111 9.56 1.00 -2.54
N VAL A 112 8.73 0.43 -1.66
CA VAL A 112 7.94 1.20 -0.68
C VAL A 112 8.84 1.99 0.28
N ARG A 113 9.96 1.41 0.72
CA ARG A 113 10.91 2.10 1.60
C ARG A 113 11.53 3.34 0.96
N ARG A 114 11.76 3.33 -0.35
CA ARG A 114 12.30 4.47 -1.11
C ARG A 114 11.21 5.50 -1.40
N GLU A 115 10.09 5.04 -1.94
CA GLU A 115 9.11 5.93 -2.60
C GLU A 115 8.04 6.49 -1.66
N PHE A 116 7.78 5.87 -0.51
CA PHE A 116 6.68 6.30 0.35
C PHE A 116 6.86 7.73 0.89
N SER A 117 8.12 8.14 1.13
CA SER A 117 8.42 9.50 1.58
C SER A 117 8.13 10.55 0.50
N HIS A 118 8.44 10.24 -0.76
CA HIS A 118 8.12 11.08 -1.93
C HIS A 118 6.61 11.17 -2.14
N PHE A 119 5.90 10.04 -2.10
CA PHE A 119 4.44 10.01 -2.16
C PHE A 119 3.79 10.92 -1.10
N LYS A 120 4.27 10.87 0.15
CA LYS A 120 3.79 11.75 1.22
C LYS A 120 4.05 13.22 0.91
N HIS A 121 5.25 13.54 0.44
CA HIS A 121 5.65 14.90 0.10
C HIS A 121 4.77 15.49 -1.01
N ASP A 122 4.60 14.75 -2.10
CA ASP A 122 3.82 15.19 -3.27
C ASP A 122 2.33 15.31 -2.93
N GLY A 123 1.81 14.38 -2.12
CA GLY A 123 0.46 14.46 -1.57
C GLY A 123 0.23 15.76 -0.79
N LYS A 124 1.17 16.12 0.09
CA LYS A 124 1.11 17.36 0.86
C LYS A 124 1.16 18.60 -0.04
N GLN A 125 2.05 18.64 -1.02
CA GLN A 125 2.11 19.72 -2.01
C GLN A 125 0.80 19.86 -2.80
N SER A 126 0.13 18.73 -3.05
CA SER A 126 -1.16 18.65 -3.74
C SER A 126 -2.37 18.89 -2.83
N GLY A 127 -2.16 19.29 -1.57
CA GLY A 127 -3.22 19.65 -0.63
C GLY A 127 -3.84 18.47 0.12
N TRP A 128 -3.16 17.33 0.20
CA TRP A 128 -3.59 16.15 0.95
C TRP A 128 -2.86 16.02 2.28
N PHE A 129 -3.61 15.67 3.31
CA PHE A 129 -3.07 15.26 4.61
C PHE A 129 -2.80 13.75 4.59
N THR A 130 -1.54 13.35 4.72
CA THR A 130 -1.07 11.96 4.63
C THR A 130 -0.59 11.39 5.96
N ASP A 131 -0.77 12.10 7.08
CA ASP A 131 -0.39 11.64 8.42
C ASP A 131 -1.52 10.84 9.12
N GLY A 132 -2.54 10.41 8.37
CA GLY A 132 -3.71 9.68 8.88
C GLY A 132 -4.12 8.51 7.97
N LEU A 133 -4.97 7.62 8.49
CA LEU A 133 -5.46 6.41 7.78
C LEU A 133 -6.18 6.74 6.47
N ILE A 134 -6.78 7.92 6.40
CA ILE A 134 -7.50 8.43 5.24
C ILE A 134 -6.80 9.70 4.79
N ALA A 135 -6.39 9.74 3.52
CA ALA A 135 -5.97 10.97 2.88
C ALA A 135 -7.16 11.96 2.88
N ARG A 136 -7.04 13.03 3.65
CA ARG A 136 -8.08 14.07 3.76
C ARG A 136 -7.60 15.34 3.07
N SER A 137 -8.50 16.11 2.49
CA SER A 137 -8.14 17.44 2.00
C SER A 137 -7.71 18.33 3.17
N LEU A 138 -6.65 19.11 2.97
CA LEU A 138 -6.32 20.17 3.91
C LEU A 138 -7.50 21.16 4.05
N PRO A 139 -7.67 21.82 5.21
CA PRO A 139 -8.77 22.77 5.45
C PRO A 139 -8.86 23.87 4.38
N ASN A 140 -7.72 24.27 3.83
CA ASN A 140 -7.59 25.29 2.80
C ASN A 140 -7.31 24.67 1.42
N ARG A 141 -8.13 23.73 0.96
CA ARG A 141 -8.00 23.19 -0.39
C ARG A 141 -8.15 24.35 -1.40
N ILE A 142 -7.03 24.89 -1.87
CA ILE A 142 -7.03 25.83 -2.99
C ILE A 142 -7.60 25.05 -4.17
N ARG A 143 -8.80 25.43 -4.64
CA ARG A 143 -9.36 24.96 -5.90
C ARG A 143 -8.72 25.80 -7.00
N PRO A 144 -7.82 25.26 -7.84
CA PRO A 144 -7.29 26.01 -8.97
C PRO A 144 -8.43 26.29 -9.95
N GLY A 145 -8.87 27.55 -10.04
CA GLY A 145 -9.99 28.00 -10.87
C GLY A 145 -11.27 28.40 -10.13
N TYR A 146 -11.27 28.43 -8.79
CA TYR A 146 -12.34 29.12 -8.04
C TYR A 146 -11.97 30.60 -7.95
N ALA A 147 -12.42 31.40 -8.92
CA ALA A 147 -12.38 32.86 -8.78
C ALA A 147 -13.36 33.23 -7.67
N VAL A 148 -12.88 33.96 -6.65
CA VAL A 148 -13.75 34.57 -5.65
C VAL A 148 -14.54 35.64 -6.38
N SER A 149 -15.83 35.41 -6.63
CA SER A 149 -16.74 36.48 -7.00
C SER A 149 -16.85 37.40 -5.79
N ALA A 150 -16.40 38.64 -5.97
CA ALA A 150 -16.50 39.72 -4.98
C ALA A 150 -17.95 40.12 -4.71
#